data_AF-R6CPM1-F1
#
_entry.id   AF-R6CPM1-F1
#
_cell.length_a   1.000
_cell.length_b   1.000
_cell.length_c   1.000
_cell.angle_alpha   90.00
_cell.angle_beta   90.00
_cell.angle_gamma   90.00
#
_symmetry.space_group_name_H-M   'P 1'
#
loop_
_entity.id
_entity.type
_entity.pdbx_description
1 polymer ?
#
loop_
_entity_poly.entity_id
_entity_poly.type
_entity_poly.pdbx_seq_one_letter_code
_entity_poly.pdbx_strand_id
1 'polypeptide(L)'
;MQGIYKRIISGALAAAMLLPSAGLYTSADTADYSQTAIVLSANAKDVRAVINSSYSSTASSVTIKWGRIKGAAGYRVYRMNNKTGKYEKIKTLYGDDDVKYKNSGLAANTQYTYKVRAFFKNKGVTTWGKMSLAKQTTTSPSAAPKLKSAALTANGGLKLKWGKVDCAGYEVYIYSRYSGKWVMLQRYEGGTRTSAIVYPSSWEYGGLTGYKLMVRAFSTDAKNGRRRTAAGNNITYYDINTISEYMGYDMSRLGNPTKSSGTSYQLYNTQGKKTTKSAVYMTAADKAALKMFAKEHFESGWSPAQKAAYTLNWINKNVEYASGDKYYKIAAKGYADAIFNEKLGQCIQYNGAMVEMLVYLGYDAHLVQGYRGRSTDNKWQHFWGEITINKKNYVIEAGNYESDGEWWYLCTPYSQAGGYIKNDKVVTK
;
A
#
# COMPACT_ATOMS: atom_id res chain seq x y z
N MET A 1 -39.27 22.50 36.99
CA MET A 1 -39.48 21.81 35.71
C MET A 1 -38.55 20.61 35.66
N GLN A 2 -39.08 19.45 35.30
CA GLN A 2 -38.39 18.17 35.25
C GLN A 2 -37.24 18.16 34.24
N GLY A 3 -36.22 17.36 34.52
CA GLY A 3 -35.17 17.01 33.56
C GLY A 3 -34.05 16.24 34.24
N ILE A 4 -34.28 14.96 34.55
CA ILE A 4 -33.29 14.10 35.19
C ILE A 4 -32.70 13.11 34.18
N TYR A 5 -31.39 12.87 34.38
CA TYR A 5 -30.64 11.61 34.28
C TYR A 5 -29.55 11.57 33.21
N LYS A 6 -28.29 11.50 33.68
CA LYS A 6 -27.38 10.43 33.25
C LYS A 6 -26.13 10.28 34.11
N ARG A 7 -25.78 8.99 34.28
CA ARG A 7 -24.50 8.38 34.74
C ARG A 7 -24.32 8.46 36.25
N ILE A 8 -23.82 7.42 36.93
CA ILE A 8 -22.52 6.72 36.79
C ILE A 8 -22.71 5.28 37.42
N ILE A 9 -22.08 4.14 37.04
CA ILE A 9 -20.73 3.56 37.31
C ILE A 9 -20.90 2.07 36.91
N SER A 10 -20.13 1.52 35.96
CA SER A 10 -18.88 0.74 36.11
C SER A 10 -19.06 -0.68 36.71
N GLY A 11 -18.21 -1.61 36.26
CA GLY A 11 -17.95 -2.88 36.95
C GLY A 11 -18.13 -4.13 36.11
N ALA A 12 -17.10 -4.49 35.34
CA ALA A 12 -16.94 -5.84 34.80
C ALA A 12 -16.55 -6.81 35.93
N LEU A 13 -17.11 -8.03 35.94
CA LEU A 13 -16.39 -9.29 36.20
C LEU A 13 -17.29 -10.52 35.91
N ALA A 14 -16.67 -11.69 35.83
CA ALA A 14 -17.06 -12.83 35.01
C ALA A 14 -18.18 -13.75 35.55
N ALA A 15 -18.82 -14.41 34.57
CA ALA A 15 -19.30 -15.79 34.55
C ALA A 15 -20.33 -16.26 35.60
N ALA A 16 -21.59 -16.36 35.17
CA ALA A 16 -22.50 -17.42 35.57
C ALA A 16 -23.25 -17.93 34.33
N MET A 17 -23.25 -19.25 34.13
CA MET A 17 -24.03 -19.92 33.09
C MET A 17 -25.53 -19.63 33.30
N LEU A 18 -26.06 -18.65 32.58
CA LEU A 18 -27.51 -18.44 32.50
C LEU A 18 -28.05 -19.36 31.40
N LEU A 19 -28.78 -20.38 31.83
CA LEU A 19 -29.81 -21.02 31.01
C LEU A 19 -30.57 -19.93 30.25
N PRO A 20 -30.81 -20.05 28.94
CA PRO A 20 -31.63 -19.06 28.24
C PRO A 20 -32.99 -19.05 28.91
N SER A 21 -33.31 -17.90 29.51
CA SER A 21 -34.63 -17.54 29.99
C SER A 21 -35.67 -17.96 28.96
N ALA A 22 -36.67 -18.72 29.42
CA ALA A 22 -37.87 -19.00 28.67
C ALA A 22 -38.54 -17.66 28.32
N GLY A 23 -38.15 -17.08 27.18
CA GLY A 23 -38.92 -16.04 26.53
C GLY A 23 -40.28 -16.63 26.22
N LEU A 24 -41.34 -15.96 26.67
CA LEU A 24 -42.72 -16.25 26.31
C LEU A 24 -42.83 -16.17 24.78
N TYR A 25 -42.73 -17.32 24.11
CA TYR A 25 -43.19 -17.48 22.75
C TYR A 25 -44.72 -17.36 22.79
N THR A 26 -45.27 -16.44 22.01
CA THR A 26 -46.73 -16.33 21.87
C THR A 26 -47.27 -17.63 21.25
N SER A 27 -48.50 -18.00 21.59
CA SER A 27 -49.18 -19.18 21.00
C SER A 27 -49.24 -19.12 19.47
N ALA A 28 -49.20 -17.92 18.87
CA ALA A 28 -49.11 -17.70 17.44
C ALA A 28 -47.74 -18.06 16.83
N ASP A 29 -46.62 -17.68 17.47
CA ASP A 29 -45.27 -18.04 16.99
C ASP A 29 -45.01 -19.55 17.09
N THR A 30 -45.50 -20.18 18.16
CA THR A 30 -45.37 -21.65 18.32
C THR A 30 -46.26 -22.42 17.33
N ALA A 31 -47.46 -21.90 17.01
CA ALA A 31 -48.35 -22.49 16.02
C ALA A 31 -47.84 -22.30 14.58
N ASP A 32 -47.30 -21.13 14.23
CA ASP A 32 -46.70 -20.88 12.91
C ASP A 32 -45.44 -21.72 12.69
N TYR A 33 -44.57 -21.82 13.72
CA TYR A 33 -43.37 -22.66 13.68
C TYR A 33 -43.74 -24.16 13.58
N SER A 34 -44.77 -24.59 14.32
CA SER A 34 -45.32 -25.95 14.23
C SER A 34 -45.86 -26.26 12.84
N GLN A 35 -46.68 -25.39 12.25
CA GLN A 35 -47.24 -25.60 10.92
C GLN A 35 -46.17 -25.58 9.83
N THR A 36 -45.22 -24.62 9.85
CA THR A 36 -44.11 -24.60 8.89
C THR A 36 -43.19 -25.82 9.03
N ALA A 37 -42.89 -26.28 10.24
CA ALA A 37 -42.11 -27.50 10.46
C ALA A 37 -42.85 -28.76 9.98
N ILE A 38 -44.17 -28.83 10.14
CA ILE A 38 -45.00 -29.95 9.65
C ILE A 38 -45.02 -29.97 8.10
N VAL A 39 -45.28 -28.82 7.45
CA VAL A 39 -45.30 -28.70 5.98
C VAL A 39 -43.92 -28.99 5.37
N LEU A 40 -42.84 -28.53 6.01
CA LEU A 40 -41.48 -28.85 5.57
C LEU A 40 -41.09 -30.29 5.89
N SER A 41 -41.64 -30.93 6.93
CA SER A 41 -41.41 -32.35 7.18
C SER A 41 -42.03 -33.23 6.08
N ALA A 42 -43.20 -32.83 5.57
CA ALA A 42 -43.90 -33.48 4.45
C ALA A 42 -43.15 -33.29 3.12
N ASN A 43 -42.61 -32.09 2.89
CA ASN A 43 -41.83 -31.73 1.70
C ASN A 43 -40.31 -31.80 1.89
N ALA A 44 -39.84 -32.45 2.97
CA ALA A 44 -38.43 -32.43 3.36
C ALA A 44 -37.53 -32.91 2.23
N LYS A 45 -38.03 -33.90 1.47
CA LYS A 45 -37.36 -34.50 0.33
C LYS A 45 -37.04 -33.51 -0.79
N ASP A 46 -37.64 -32.32 -0.81
CA ASP A 46 -37.39 -31.28 -1.82
C ASP A 46 -36.58 -30.10 -1.30
N VAL A 47 -36.46 -29.95 0.02
CA VAL A 47 -35.71 -28.87 0.64
C VAL A 47 -34.20 -29.11 0.50
N ARG A 48 -33.48 -28.13 -0.04
CA ARG A 48 -32.02 -28.20 -0.24
C ARG A 48 -31.33 -27.03 0.47
N ALA A 49 -30.38 -27.37 1.35
CA ALA A 49 -29.51 -26.37 1.96
C ALA A 49 -28.59 -25.73 0.90
N VAL A 50 -28.38 -24.42 1.00
CA VAL A 50 -27.48 -23.67 0.11
C VAL A 50 -26.29 -23.20 0.93
N ILE A 51 -25.12 -23.78 0.67
CA ILE A 51 -23.86 -23.32 1.27
C ILE A 51 -23.47 -22.01 0.60
N ASN A 52 -23.10 -21.01 1.41
CA ASN A 52 -22.72 -19.69 0.93
C ASN A 52 -21.52 -19.76 -0.03
N SER A 53 -21.48 -18.82 -0.97
CA SER A 53 -20.38 -18.69 -1.94
C SER A 53 -19.04 -18.40 -1.24
N SER A 54 -19.04 -17.61 -0.16
CA SER A 54 -17.87 -17.33 0.66
C SER A 54 -17.65 -18.34 1.78
N TYR A 55 -16.38 -18.63 2.08
CA TYR A 55 -15.93 -19.37 3.27
C TYR A 55 -14.65 -18.70 3.81
N SER A 56 -14.30 -18.97 5.06
CA SER A 56 -12.99 -18.61 5.62
C SER A 56 -12.15 -19.88 5.82
N SER A 57 -10.82 -19.75 5.71
CA SER A 57 -9.91 -20.86 5.94
C SER A 57 -8.61 -20.37 6.59
N THR A 58 -7.97 -21.27 7.31
CA THR A 58 -6.59 -21.15 7.80
C THR A 58 -5.77 -22.28 7.17
N ALA A 59 -4.52 -22.44 7.61
CA ALA A 59 -3.70 -23.59 7.24
C ALA A 59 -4.32 -24.94 7.70
N SER A 60 -5.09 -24.94 8.78
CA SER A 60 -5.57 -26.17 9.43
C SER A 60 -7.08 -26.24 9.63
N SER A 61 -7.83 -25.26 9.11
CA SER A 61 -9.28 -25.26 9.25
C SER A 61 -10.01 -24.57 8.09
N VAL A 62 -11.26 -24.96 7.90
CA VAL A 62 -12.22 -24.32 6.97
C VAL A 62 -13.51 -24.06 7.72
N THR A 63 -14.08 -22.86 7.58
CA THR A 63 -15.41 -22.53 8.09
C THR A 63 -16.37 -22.29 6.94
N ILE A 64 -17.41 -23.11 6.85
CA ILE A 64 -18.51 -22.95 5.90
C ILE A 64 -19.76 -22.44 6.63
N LYS A 65 -20.60 -21.72 5.88
CA LYS A 65 -21.91 -21.21 6.33
C LYS A 65 -22.96 -21.52 5.28
N TRP A 66 -24.22 -21.66 5.68
CA TRP A 66 -25.35 -21.86 4.77
C TRP A 66 -26.54 -20.98 5.16
N GLY A 67 -27.53 -20.88 4.28
CA GLY A 67 -28.80 -20.22 4.59
C GLY A 67 -29.62 -21.03 5.61
N ARG A 68 -30.23 -20.34 6.58
CA ARG A 68 -31.19 -20.94 7.51
C ARG A 68 -32.38 -21.50 6.75
N ILE A 69 -32.82 -22.69 7.14
CA ILE A 69 -34.08 -23.30 6.72
C ILE A 69 -35.00 -23.29 7.96
N LYS A 70 -35.94 -22.34 8.01
CA LYS A 70 -36.92 -22.21 9.11
C LYS A 70 -37.58 -23.57 9.37
N GLY A 71 -37.71 -23.97 10.62
CA GLY A 71 -38.38 -25.24 10.99
C GLY A 71 -37.52 -26.50 10.84
N ALA A 72 -36.25 -26.39 10.41
CA ALA A 72 -35.31 -27.51 10.49
C ALA A 72 -35.03 -27.86 11.97
N ALA A 73 -34.95 -29.15 12.27
CA ALA A 73 -34.47 -29.61 13.58
C ALA A 73 -32.94 -29.51 13.69
N GLY A 74 -32.24 -29.34 12.56
CA GLY A 74 -30.81 -29.12 12.49
C GLY A 74 -30.23 -29.49 11.14
N TYR A 75 -28.90 -29.62 11.09
CA TYR A 75 -28.15 -29.92 9.88
C TYR A 75 -27.11 -31.02 10.09
N ARG A 76 -26.86 -31.81 9.04
CA ARG A 76 -25.69 -32.68 8.96
C ARG A 76 -24.70 -32.16 7.94
N VAL A 77 -23.46 -32.05 8.37
CA VAL A 77 -22.32 -31.65 7.53
C VAL A 77 -21.54 -32.87 7.12
N TYR A 78 -21.23 -32.94 5.83
CA TYR A 78 -20.50 -34.00 5.19
C TYR A 78 -19.25 -33.46 4.52
N ARG A 79 -18.18 -34.24 4.52
CA ARG A 79 -16.95 -33.96 3.76
C ARG A 79 -16.63 -35.16 2.90
N MET A 80 -16.21 -34.91 1.66
CA MET A 80 -15.69 -35.95 0.78
C MET A 80 -14.39 -36.51 1.35
N ASN A 81 -14.30 -37.83 1.46
CA ASN A 81 -13.06 -38.53 1.69
C ASN A 81 -12.41 -38.78 0.32
N ASN A 82 -11.32 -38.08 0.03
CA ASN A 82 -10.65 -38.13 -1.27
C ASN A 82 -10.06 -39.52 -1.57
N LYS A 83 -9.84 -40.38 -0.57
CA LYS A 83 -9.36 -41.75 -0.79
C LYS A 83 -10.47 -42.69 -1.28
N THR A 84 -11.70 -42.51 -0.79
CA THR A 84 -12.84 -43.39 -1.09
C THR A 84 -13.80 -42.81 -2.11
N GLY A 85 -13.70 -41.50 -2.39
CA GLY A 85 -14.66 -40.76 -3.24
C GLY A 85 -16.03 -40.55 -2.59
N LYS A 86 -16.23 -40.98 -1.33
CA LYS A 86 -17.54 -40.93 -0.64
C LYS A 86 -17.64 -39.74 0.30
N TYR A 87 -18.87 -39.26 0.51
CA TYR A 87 -19.16 -38.23 1.51
C TYR A 87 -19.39 -38.86 2.87
N GLU A 88 -18.59 -38.46 3.86
CA GLU A 88 -18.68 -38.92 5.24
C GLU A 88 -19.26 -37.83 6.13
N LYS A 89 -20.14 -38.21 7.06
CA LYS A 89 -20.71 -37.29 8.06
C LYS A 89 -19.63 -36.90 9.04
N ILE A 90 -19.32 -35.61 9.14
CA ILE A 90 -18.31 -35.08 10.07
C ILE A 90 -18.93 -34.32 11.24
N LYS A 91 -20.17 -33.83 11.11
CA LYS A 91 -20.88 -33.15 12.20
C LYS A 91 -22.40 -33.23 12.06
N THR A 92 -23.08 -33.25 13.20
CA THR A 92 -24.51 -32.91 13.31
C THR A 92 -24.62 -31.68 14.18
N LEU A 93 -25.43 -30.72 13.74
CA LEU A 93 -25.74 -29.46 14.40
C LEU A 93 -27.25 -29.44 14.65
N TYR A 94 -27.68 -28.88 15.77
CA TYR A 94 -29.07 -28.89 16.23
C TYR A 94 -29.63 -27.47 16.28
N GLY A 95 -30.90 -27.33 15.94
CA GLY A 95 -31.54 -26.03 15.74
C GLY A 95 -31.36 -25.53 14.31
N ASP A 96 -32.34 -24.80 13.82
CA ASP A 96 -32.32 -24.24 12.47
C ASP A 96 -31.40 -23.02 12.34
N ASP A 97 -31.06 -22.36 13.46
CA ASP A 97 -30.13 -21.23 13.56
C ASP A 97 -28.64 -21.61 13.55
N ASP A 98 -28.29 -22.89 13.80
CA ASP A 98 -26.89 -23.34 13.76
C ASP A 98 -26.42 -23.59 12.33
N VAL A 99 -26.14 -22.49 11.63
CA VAL A 99 -25.86 -22.45 10.19
C VAL A 99 -24.38 -22.30 9.83
N LYS A 100 -23.48 -22.62 10.76
CA LYS A 100 -22.03 -22.45 10.60
C LYS A 100 -21.28 -23.64 11.16
N TYR A 101 -20.29 -24.14 10.41
CA TYR A 101 -19.39 -25.18 10.90
C TYR A 101 -17.92 -24.87 10.59
N LYS A 102 -17.07 -24.95 11.62
CA LYS A 102 -15.61 -24.89 11.51
C LYS A 102 -15.04 -26.32 11.57
N ASN A 103 -14.55 -26.80 10.44
CA ASN A 103 -13.81 -28.06 10.36
C ASN A 103 -12.32 -27.80 10.63
N SER A 104 -11.76 -28.38 11.69
CA SER A 104 -10.36 -28.21 12.10
C SER A 104 -9.53 -29.49 11.86
N GLY A 105 -8.21 -29.44 12.07
CA GLY A 105 -7.32 -30.59 11.88
C GLY A 105 -7.09 -30.96 10.42
N LEU A 106 -7.19 -29.98 9.53
CA LEU A 106 -6.98 -30.15 8.09
C LEU A 106 -5.51 -29.97 7.72
N ALA A 107 -5.10 -30.59 6.61
CA ALA A 107 -3.80 -30.33 6.00
C ALA A 107 -3.80 -28.96 5.31
N ALA A 108 -2.65 -28.29 5.32
CA ALA A 108 -2.45 -27.02 4.61
C ALA A 108 -2.46 -27.23 3.09
N ASN A 109 -2.69 -26.14 2.34
CA ASN A 109 -2.69 -26.15 0.86
C ASN A 109 -3.55 -27.28 0.24
N THR A 110 -4.62 -27.70 0.91
CA THR A 110 -5.38 -28.90 0.55
C THR A 110 -6.83 -28.54 0.24
N GLN A 111 -7.35 -29.12 -0.85
CA GLN A 111 -8.75 -28.99 -1.22
C GLN A 111 -9.64 -29.95 -0.42
N TYR A 112 -10.77 -29.42 0.07
CA TYR A 112 -11.82 -30.18 0.71
C TYR A 112 -13.19 -29.84 0.10
N THR A 113 -14.02 -30.86 -0.03
CA THR A 113 -15.37 -30.72 -0.59
C THR A 113 -16.42 -31.04 0.47
N TYR A 114 -17.36 -30.14 0.67
CA TYR A 114 -18.41 -30.26 1.68
C TYR A 114 -19.81 -30.33 1.06
N LYS A 115 -20.70 -31.02 1.77
CA LYS A 115 -22.15 -30.97 1.54
C LYS A 115 -22.86 -30.81 2.86
N VAL A 116 -24.02 -30.17 2.83
CA VAL A 116 -24.90 -30.01 4.00
C VAL A 116 -26.29 -30.45 3.62
N ARG A 117 -27.00 -31.09 4.55
CA ARG A 117 -28.45 -31.30 4.44
C ARG A 117 -29.12 -30.98 5.76
N ALA A 118 -30.29 -30.36 5.69
CA ALA A 118 -31.17 -30.18 6.83
C ALA A 118 -31.84 -31.51 7.20
N PHE A 119 -32.30 -31.60 8.44
CA PHE A 119 -33.24 -32.64 8.87
C PHE A 119 -34.35 -32.03 9.69
N PHE A 120 -35.51 -32.67 9.63
CA PHE A 120 -36.72 -32.25 10.31
C PHE A 120 -37.16 -33.36 11.24
N LYS A 121 -37.86 -33.00 12.31
CA LYS A 121 -38.46 -33.96 13.23
C LYS A 121 -39.95 -33.67 13.34
N ASN A 122 -40.76 -34.68 13.09
CA ASN A 122 -42.21 -34.61 13.30
C ASN A 122 -42.63 -35.87 14.05
N LYS A 123 -43.24 -35.70 15.23
CA LYS A 123 -43.68 -36.81 16.12
C LYS A 123 -42.62 -37.93 16.28
N GLY A 124 -41.36 -37.55 16.46
CA GLY A 124 -40.23 -38.48 16.62
C GLY A 124 -39.61 -39.03 15.32
N VAL A 125 -40.28 -38.90 14.18
CA VAL A 125 -39.78 -39.35 12.88
C VAL A 125 -38.85 -38.30 12.28
N THR A 126 -37.66 -38.72 11.84
CA THR A 126 -36.68 -37.84 11.19
C THR A 126 -36.79 -37.94 9.67
N THR A 127 -37.08 -36.82 9.00
CA THR A 127 -37.03 -36.71 7.54
C THR A 127 -35.83 -35.87 7.09
N TRP A 128 -35.28 -36.21 5.92
CA TRP A 128 -34.02 -35.64 5.45
C TRP A 128 -34.22 -34.75 4.22
N GLY A 129 -33.58 -33.57 4.26
CA GLY A 129 -33.41 -32.70 3.11
C GLY A 129 -32.59 -33.33 1.97
N LYS A 130 -32.73 -32.77 0.76
CA LYS A 130 -31.77 -32.99 -0.33
C LYS A 130 -30.39 -32.52 0.14
N MET A 131 -29.36 -33.26 -0.27
CA MET A 131 -27.99 -32.79 -0.16
C MET A 131 -27.82 -31.48 -0.93
N SER A 132 -27.09 -30.54 -0.34
CA SER A 132 -26.62 -29.34 -1.02
C SER A 132 -25.79 -29.70 -2.26
N LEU A 133 -25.64 -28.72 -3.14
CA LEU A 133 -24.55 -28.77 -4.11
C LEU A 133 -23.20 -28.86 -3.38
N ALA A 134 -22.23 -29.49 -4.03
CA ALA A 134 -20.89 -29.65 -3.49
C ALA A 134 -20.19 -28.29 -3.37
N LYS A 135 -19.66 -27.99 -2.18
CA LYS A 135 -18.84 -26.82 -1.92
C LYS A 135 -17.37 -27.20 -1.82
N GLN A 136 -16.59 -26.85 -2.83
CA GLN A 136 -15.14 -26.92 -2.76
C GLN A 136 -14.59 -25.74 -1.95
N THR A 137 -13.54 -26.03 -1.20
CA THR A 137 -12.81 -25.09 -0.34
C THR A 137 -11.34 -25.49 -0.32
N THR A 138 -10.46 -24.53 -0.05
CA THR A 138 -9.02 -24.82 0.07
C THR A 138 -8.48 -24.19 1.36
N THR A 139 -7.69 -24.97 2.11
CA THR A 139 -6.91 -24.44 3.24
C THR A 139 -5.78 -23.54 2.72
N SER A 140 -5.35 -22.59 3.55
CA SER A 140 -4.23 -21.71 3.20
C SER A 140 -2.89 -22.46 3.30
N PRO A 141 -1.79 -21.96 2.72
CA PRO A 141 -0.46 -22.51 2.99
C PRO A 141 -0.09 -22.43 4.48
N SER A 142 0.82 -23.31 4.91
CA SER A 142 1.16 -23.54 6.32
C SER A 142 1.85 -22.35 6.99
N ALA A 143 2.65 -21.60 6.23
CA ALA A 143 3.38 -20.44 6.71
C ALA A 143 3.67 -19.46 5.57
N ALA A 144 4.00 -18.23 5.92
CA ALA A 144 4.62 -17.33 4.96
C ALA A 144 6.05 -17.82 4.60
N PRO A 145 6.51 -17.63 3.35
CA PRO A 145 7.90 -17.88 2.96
C PRO A 145 8.85 -16.97 3.73
N LYS A 146 9.93 -17.51 4.31
CA LYS A 146 10.96 -16.68 4.95
C LYS A 146 11.89 -16.10 3.89
N LEU A 147 12.05 -14.78 3.83
CA LEU A 147 13.04 -14.18 2.94
C LEU A 147 14.44 -14.55 3.44
N LYS A 148 15.28 -15.10 2.55
CA LYS A 148 16.66 -15.51 2.84
C LYS A 148 17.65 -14.42 2.50
N SER A 149 17.43 -13.74 1.37
CA SER A 149 18.24 -12.61 0.95
C SER A 149 17.47 -11.72 -0.02
N ALA A 150 17.85 -10.45 -0.04
CA ALA A 150 17.53 -9.49 -1.08
C ALA A 150 18.84 -8.80 -1.49
N ALA A 151 19.03 -8.57 -2.78
CA ALA A 151 20.18 -7.85 -3.30
C ALA A 151 19.76 -7.05 -4.53
N LEU A 152 20.37 -5.87 -4.70
CA LEU A 152 20.23 -5.14 -5.94
C LEU A 152 21.02 -5.80 -7.07
N THR A 153 20.50 -5.66 -8.29
CA THR A 153 21.20 -6.00 -9.53
C THR A 153 21.70 -4.74 -10.21
N ALA A 154 22.76 -4.85 -11.01
CA ALA A 154 23.40 -3.71 -11.69
C ALA A 154 22.45 -2.89 -12.59
N ASN A 155 21.36 -3.50 -13.06
CA ASN A 155 20.34 -2.87 -13.90
C ASN A 155 19.10 -2.40 -13.12
N GLY A 156 19.20 -2.29 -11.80
CA GLY A 156 18.11 -1.76 -10.97
C GLY A 156 17.02 -2.76 -10.59
N GLY A 157 17.27 -4.07 -10.68
CA GLY A 157 16.34 -5.10 -10.17
C GLY A 157 16.60 -5.45 -8.71
N LEU A 158 15.57 -5.87 -7.98
CA LEU A 158 15.69 -6.48 -6.66
C LEU A 158 15.66 -8.00 -6.80
N LYS A 159 16.81 -8.65 -6.66
CA LYS A 159 16.96 -10.10 -6.63
C LYS A 159 16.64 -10.63 -5.23
N LEU A 160 15.55 -11.38 -5.14
CA LEU A 160 15.03 -11.94 -3.90
C LEU A 160 15.22 -13.46 -3.89
N LYS A 161 15.53 -14.02 -2.72
CA LYS A 161 15.52 -15.46 -2.44
C LYS A 161 14.72 -15.72 -1.17
N TRP A 162 13.89 -16.76 -1.17
CA TRP A 162 13.08 -17.13 -0.01
C TRP A 162 13.06 -18.65 0.23
N GLY A 163 12.59 -19.07 1.40
CA GLY A 163 12.35 -20.47 1.75
C GLY A 163 11.14 -21.05 1.03
N LYS A 164 11.25 -22.30 0.57
CA LYS A 164 10.16 -23.03 -0.06
C LYS A 164 9.03 -23.28 0.94
N VAL A 165 7.78 -23.11 0.49
CA VAL A 165 6.56 -23.48 1.21
C VAL A 165 5.70 -24.34 0.28
N ASP A 166 4.99 -25.33 0.82
CA ASP A 166 3.98 -26.06 0.05
C ASP A 166 2.79 -25.14 -0.27
N CYS A 167 2.66 -24.77 -1.55
CA CYS A 167 1.73 -23.77 -2.03
C CYS A 167 1.48 -23.91 -3.54
N ALA A 168 0.46 -23.21 -4.04
CA ALA A 168 0.19 -23.09 -5.47
C ALA A 168 1.07 -22.03 -6.15
N GLY A 169 1.59 -21.05 -5.41
CA GLY A 169 2.47 -20.01 -5.94
C GLY A 169 2.82 -18.94 -4.91
N TYR A 170 3.53 -17.91 -5.38
CA TYR A 170 4.06 -16.81 -4.57
C TYR A 170 3.65 -15.44 -5.11
N GLU A 171 3.46 -14.49 -4.21
CA GLU A 171 3.25 -13.07 -4.52
C GLU A 171 4.33 -12.25 -3.81
N VAL A 172 4.95 -11.33 -4.56
CA VAL A 172 5.96 -10.40 -4.05
C VAL A 172 5.31 -9.03 -3.92
N TYR A 173 5.40 -8.46 -2.73
CA TYR A 173 4.90 -7.13 -2.41
C TYR A 173 6.04 -6.24 -1.94
N ILE A 174 5.83 -4.96 -2.15
CA ILE A 174 6.68 -3.87 -1.67
C ILE A 174 5.83 -2.87 -0.88
N TYR A 175 6.40 -2.29 0.16
CA TYR A 175 5.70 -1.27 0.93
C TYR A 175 5.93 0.12 0.31
N SER A 176 4.84 0.81 -0.03
CA SER A 176 4.88 2.24 -0.33
C SER A 176 4.89 3.00 0.98
N ARG A 177 6.01 3.69 1.26
CA ARG A 177 6.08 4.56 2.45
C ARG A 177 5.16 5.76 2.32
N TYR A 178 4.81 6.15 1.10
CA TYR A 178 4.00 7.32 0.81
C TYR A 178 2.51 7.03 0.98
N SER A 179 1.99 5.96 0.38
CA SER A 179 0.59 5.57 0.56
C SER A 179 0.32 4.83 1.87
N GLY A 180 1.36 4.37 2.56
CA GLY A 180 1.25 3.51 3.75
C GLY A 180 0.70 2.12 3.43
N LYS A 181 0.72 1.70 2.16
CA LYS A 181 0.11 0.45 1.68
C LYS A 181 1.15 -0.49 1.07
N TRP A 182 0.84 -1.78 1.13
CA TRP A 182 1.57 -2.81 0.38
C TRP A 182 1.05 -2.88 -1.05
N VAL A 183 1.98 -2.87 -2.02
CA VAL A 183 1.70 -2.99 -3.44
C VAL A 183 2.29 -4.28 -3.98
N MET A 184 1.50 -5.04 -4.73
CA MET A 184 1.97 -6.28 -5.35
C MET A 184 2.82 -5.93 -6.57
N LEU A 185 4.10 -6.31 -6.56
CA LEU A 185 4.97 -6.16 -7.71
C LEU A 185 4.74 -7.27 -8.73
N GLN A 186 4.70 -8.51 -8.26
CA GLN A 186 4.64 -9.66 -9.15
C GLN A 186 4.01 -10.88 -8.47
N ARG A 187 3.26 -11.64 -9.27
CA ARG A 187 2.79 -12.99 -8.92
C ARG A 187 3.54 -14.02 -9.75
N TYR A 188 3.85 -15.15 -9.11
CA TYR A 188 4.43 -16.33 -9.73
C TYR A 188 3.58 -17.55 -9.39
N GLU A 189 3.07 -18.22 -10.42
CA GLU A 189 2.39 -19.51 -10.27
C GLU A 189 3.44 -20.63 -10.13
N GLY A 190 3.09 -21.70 -9.43
CA GLY A 190 3.96 -22.84 -9.12
C GLY A 190 4.70 -22.71 -7.78
N GLY A 191 4.54 -23.71 -6.91
CA GLY A 191 5.13 -23.74 -5.56
C GLY A 191 6.64 -24.03 -5.48
N THR A 192 7.30 -24.28 -6.62
CA THR A 192 8.73 -24.62 -6.68
C THR A 192 9.66 -23.40 -6.72
N ARG A 193 9.14 -22.23 -7.11
CA ARG A 193 9.95 -21.02 -7.26
C ARG A 193 10.37 -20.46 -5.89
N THR A 194 11.68 -20.30 -5.69
CA THR A 194 12.25 -19.74 -4.44
C THR A 194 13.09 -18.48 -4.66
N SER A 195 13.01 -17.90 -5.86
CA SER A 195 13.71 -16.67 -6.21
C SER A 195 13.00 -15.89 -7.32
N ALA A 196 13.22 -14.59 -7.33
CA ALA A 196 12.74 -13.67 -8.36
C ALA A 196 13.64 -12.45 -8.47
N ILE A 197 13.58 -11.78 -9.60
CA ILE A 197 14.03 -10.39 -9.74
C ILE A 197 12.77 -9.57 -9.99
N VAL A 198 12.55 -8.54 -9.17
CA VAL A 198 11.43 -7.60 -9.32
C VAL A 198 11.95 -6.19 -9.53
N TYR A 199 11.26 -5.41 -10.34
CA TYR A 199 11.64 -4.03 -10.65
C TYR A 199 10.56 -3.11 -10.06
N PRO A 200 10.80 -2.43 -8.93
CA PRO A 200 9.90 -1.39 -8.47
C PRO A 200 9.89 -0.27 -9.52
N SER A 201 8.74 -0.05 -10.15
CA SER A 201 8.59 0.93 -11.23
C SER A 201 8.38 2.37 -10.74
N SER A 202 8.40 2.60 -9.42
CA SER A 202 8.20 3.93 -8.86
C SER A 202 9.02 4.16 -7.60
N TRP A 203 9.41 5.41 -7.41
CA TRP A 203 10.08 5.98 -6.24
C TRP A 203 9.26 5.86 -4.95
N GLU A 204 7.98 5.51 -5.03
CA GLU A 204 7.15 5.33 -3.83
C GLU A 204 7.60 4.15 -2.96
N TYR A 205 8.23 3.20 -3.62
CA TYR A 205 8.52 1.89 -3.10
C TYR A 205 10.00 1.87 -2.73
N GLY A 206 10.32 1.69 -1.45
CA GLY A 206 11.70 1.80 -0.96
C GLY A 206 12.04 3.22 -0.51
N GLY A 207 12.10 3.38 0.81
CA GLY A 207 12.55 4.63 1.39
C GLY A 207 14.07 4.74 1.33
N LEU A 208 14.58 5.80 1.95
CA LEU A 208 16.00 6.11 2.06
C LEU A 208 16.78 5.06 2.86
N THR A 209 16.08 4.25 3.66
CA THR A 209 16.59 3.08 4.40
C THR A 209 16.27 1.76 3.69
N GLY A 210 15.96 1.80 2.40
CA GLY A 210 15.67 0.63 1.57
C GLY A 210 14.24 0.15 1.53
N TYR A 211 14.09 -1.07 1.02
CA TYR A 211 12.83 -1.68 0.63
C TYR A 211 12.27 -2.52 1.77
N LYS A 212 11.02 -2.26 2.16
CA LYS A 212 10.26 -3.25 2.92
C LYS A 212 9.59 -4.17 1.92
N LEU A 213 9.94 -5.44 1.98
CA LEU A 213 9.47 -6.46 1.04
C LEU A 213 8.72 -7.53 1.81
N MET A 214 7.74 -8.12 1.14
CA MET A 214 6.98 -9.24 1.66
C MET A 214 6.78 -10.25 0.56
N VAL A 215 7.09 -11.50 0.85
CA VAL A 215 6.72 -12.63 -0.01
C VAL A 215 5.60 -13.38 0.68
N ARG A 216 4.50 -13.60 -0.03
CA ARG A 216 3.37 -14.42 0.43
C ARG A 216 3.29 -15.68 -0.42
N ALA A 217 3.00 -16.81 0.22
CA ALA A 217 2.57 -18.02 -0.46
C ALA A 217 1.04 -18.03 -0.54
N PHE A 218 0.49 -18.55 -1.63
CA PHE A 218 -0.96 -18.75 -1.78
C PHE A 218 -1.31 -20.18 -2.21
N SER A 219 -2.50 -20.63 -1.81
CA SER A 219 -3.18 -21.79 -2.40
C SER A 219 -4.28 -21.31 -3.35
N THR A 220 -4.70 -22.16 -4.29
CA THR A 220 -5.72 -21.85 -5.29
C THR A 220 -6.93 -22.76 -5.14
N ASP A 221 -8.12 -22.19 -5.11
CA ASP A 221 -9.38 -22.92 -5.18
C ASP A 221 -9.62 -23.35 -6.63
N ALA A 222 -9.54 -24.65 -6.91
CA ALA A 222 -9.60 -25.18 -8.26
C ALA A 222 -10.91 -24.84 -9.01
N LYS A 223 -12.00 -24.52 -8.29
CA LYS A 223 -13.30 -24.25 -8.92
C LYS A 223 -13.44 -22.84 -9.47
N ASN A 224 -12.91 -21.86 -8.75
CA ASN A 224 -13.15 -20.43 -9.03
C ASN A 224 -11.86 -19.61 -9.10
N GLY A 225 -10.69 -20.24 -9.00
CA GLY A 225 -9.40 -19.57 -9.03
C GLY A 225 -9.14 -18.67 -7.80
N ARG A 226 -9.98 -18.73 -6.77
CA ARG A 226 -9.83 -17.87 -5.59
C ARG A 226 -8.57 -18.26 -4.82
N ARG A 227 -7.74 -17.27 -4.53
CA ARG A 227 -6.47 -17.46 -3.82
C ARG A 227 -6.61 -17.27 -2.31
N ARG A 228 -5.89 -18.07 -1.53
CA ARG A 228 -5.83 -17.98 -0.06
C ARG A 228 -4.37 -17.89 0.37
N THR A 229 -4.01 -16.83 1.07
CA THR A 229 -2.64 -16.59 1.52
C THR A 229 -2.39 -17.20 2.90
N ALA A 230 -1.14 -17.58 3.18
CA ALA A 230 -0.74 -18.06 4.50
C ALA A 230 -1.13 -17.08 5.63
N ALA A 231 -1.33 -17.62 6.84
CA ALA A 231 -1.52 -16.80 8.03
C ALA A 231 -0.18 -16.15 8.45
N GLY A 232 -0.20 -14.85 8.75
CA GLY A 232 0.99 -14.05 9.07
C GLY A 232 1.64 -13.43 7.83
N ASN A 233 2.27 -12.27 8.03
CA ASN A 233 3.10 -11.65 7.01
C ASN A 233 4.57 -11.85 7.41
N ASN A 234 5.38 -12.52 6.58
CA ASN A 234 6.83 -12.43 6.72
C ASN A 234 7.29 -11.12 6.06
N ILE A 235 7.20 -10.05 6.84
CA ILE A 235 7.71 -8.73 6.48
C ILE A 235 9.21 -8.77 6.78
N THR A 236 10.03 -8.57 5.75
CA THR A 236 11.46 -8.36 5.94
C THR A 236 11.80 -6.95 5.51
N TYR A 237 12.52 -6.27 6.39
CA TYR A 237 13.11 -4.97 6.12
C TYR A 237 14.45 -5.23 5.46
N TYR A 238 14.64 -4.72 4.25
CA TYR A 238 15.94 -4.71 3.60
C TYR A 238 16.49 -3.30 3.64
N ASP A 239 17.56 -3.14 4.42
CA ASP A 239 18.29 -1.90 4.53
C ASP A 239 19.31 -1.78 3.38
N ILE A 240 19.14 -0.76 2.55
CA ILE A 240 20.08 -0.42 1.47
C ILE A 240 21.02 0.69 1.98
N ASN A 241 22.01 0.33 2.78
CA ASN A 241 23.05 1.28 3.16
C ASN A 241 23.95 1.70 1.97
N THR A 242 23.76 1.12 0.79
CA THR A 242 24.49 1.45 -0.45
C THR A 242 23.58 2.22 -1.42
N ILE A 243 23.26 3.44 -1.04
CA ILE A 243 22.52 4.45 -1.82
C ILE A 243 23.19 4.76 -3.19
N SER A 244 24.49 4.49 -3.33
CA SER A 244 25.29 4.86 -4.49
C SER A 244 24.88 4.22 -5.81
N GLU A 245 24.12 3.12 -5.80
CA GLU A 245 23.84 2.35 -7.02
C GLU A 245 22.41 2.49 -7.57
N TYR A 246 21.49 3.17 -6.87
CA TYR A 246 20.07 3.07 -7.22
C TYR A 246 19.32 4.39 -7.43
N MET A 247 19.90 5.55 -7.14
CA MET A 247 19.21 6.84 -7.30
C MET A 247 19.38 7.47 -8.70
N GLY A 248 19.63 6.64 -9.72
CA GLY A 248 20.19 7.09 -10.99
C GLY A 248 21.64 7.53 -10.82
N TYR A 249 22.40 7.60 -11.92
CA TYR A 249 23.78 8.10 -11.92
C TYR A 249 23.93 9.51 -11.32
N ASP A 250 22.82 10.22 -11.16
CA ASP A 250 22.76 11.62 -10.75
C ASP A 250 22.88 11.78 -9.24
N MET A 251 22.08 11.06 -8.47
CA MET A 251 22.03 11.26 -7.04
C MET A 251 23.14 10.58 -6.25
N SER A 252 23.76 9.54 -6.81
CA SER A 252 24.99 8.95 -6.24
C SER A 252 26.15 9.95 -6.16
N ARG A 253 26.07 11.07 -6.90
CA ARG A 253 27.03 12.17 -6.82
C ARG A 253 26.85 13.02 -5.57
N LEU A 254 25.68 12.99 -4.95
CA LEU A 254 25.38 13.80 -3.78
C LEU A 254 25.99 13.15 -2.53
N GLY A 255 27.23 13.53 -2.24
CA GLY A 255 27.93 13.16 -1.01
C GLY A 255 27.48 13.97 0.21
N ASN A 256 28.32 13.96 1.25
CA ASN A 256 28.13 14.87 2.38
C ASN A 256 28.31 16.33 1.95
N PRO A 257 27.53 17.26 2.52
CA PRO A 257 27.64 18.69 2.25
C PRO A 257 29.03 19.19 2.64
N THR A 258 29.59 20.06 1.81
CA THR A 258 30.92 20.66 2.03
C THR A 258 30.83 22.05 2.66
N LYS A 259 29.63 22.63 2.76
CA LYS A 259 29.37 23.91 3.40
C LYS A 259 28.55 23.73 4.68
N SER A 260 28.60 24.73 5.54
CA SER A 260 27.63 24.87 6.64
C SER A 260 26.25 25.23 6.10
N SER A 261 25.22 24.98 6.91
CA SER A 261 23.86 25.44 6.63
C SER A 261 23.85 26.95 6.36
N GLY A 262 23.28 27.34 5.22
CA GLY A 262 23.23 28.73 4.77
C GLY A 262 21.84 29.35 4.88
N THR A 263 21.77 30.67 4.71
CA THR A 263 20.51 31.43 4.62
C THR A 263 20.43 32.34 3.38
N SER A 264 21.38 32.17 2.46
CA SER A 264 21.48 32.95 1.24
C SER A 264 22.19 32.15 0.15
N TYR A 265 21.90 32.47 -1.11
CA TYR A 265 22.49 31.84 -2.29
C TYR A 265 22.56 32.82 -3.45
N GLN A 266 23.11 32.40 -4.58
CA GLN A 266 23.19 33.23 -5.78
C GLN A 266 22.02 32.96 -6.72
N LEU A 267 21.47 34.02 -7.31
CA LEU A 267 20.65 33.96 -8.51
C LEU A 267 21.51 34.40 -9.69
N TYR A 268 21.71 33.48 -10.64
CA TYR A 268 22.38 33.77 -11.90
C TYR A 268 21.33 34.07 -12.97
N ASN A 269 21.29 35.30 -13.46
CA ASN A 269 20.52 35.61 -14.66
C ASN A 269 21.43 35.41 -15.89
N THR A 270 21.04 34.45 -16.72
CA THR A 270 21.75 34.00 -17.92
C THR A 270 21.01 34.36 -19.21
N GLN A 271 19.99 35.22 -19.11
CA GLN A 271 19.25 35.74 -20.25
C GLN A 271 20.10 36.78 -20.99
N GLY A 272 20.27 36.62 -22.31
CA GLY A 272 21.11 37.50 -23.14
C GLY A 272 22.52 36.95 -23.34
N LYS A 273 23.53 37.81 -23.55
CA LYS A 273 24.90 37.37 -23.91
C LYS A 273 25.85 37.16 -22.72
N LYS A 274 25.52 37.68 -21.55
CA LYS A 274 26.40 37.66 -20.37
C LYS A 274 25.60 37.31 -19.12
N THR A 275 26.20 36.50 -18.26
CA THR A 275 25.63 36.17 -16.96
C THR A 275 25.83 37.31 -15.97
N THR A 276 24.75 37.70 -15.29
CA THR A 276 24.78 38.55 -14.11
C THR A 276 24.42 37.72 -12.87
N LYS A 277 24.91 38.13 -11.69
CA LYS A 277 24.65 37.43 -10.43
C LYS A 277 24.12 38.41 -9.39
N SER A 278 23.19 37.93 -8.57
CA SER A 278 22.64 38.66 -7.42
C SER A 278 22.52 37.73 -6.22
N ALA A 279 22.64 38.27 -5.02
CA ALA A 279 22.42 37.51 -3.79
C ALA A 279 20.91 37.43 -3.50
N VAL A 280 20.44 36.25 -3.15
CA VAL A 280 19.09 36.01 -2.64
C VAL A 280 19.21 35.65 -1.17
N TYR A 281 18.42 36.30 -0.33
CA TYR A 281 18.36 36.07 1.12
C TYR A 281 17.01 35.46 1.48
N MET A 282 17.04 34.32 2.18
CA MET A 282 15.82 33.68 2.66
C MET A 282 15.12 34.61 3.66
N THR A 283 13.81 34.79 3.48
CA THR A 283 13.00 35.57 4.41
C THR A 283 12.90 34.86 5.78
N ALA A 284 12.37 35.56 6.79
CA ALA A 284 12.05 34.93 8.06
C ALA A 284 11.04 33.78 7.89
N ALA A 285 10.07 33.94 6.98
CA ALA A 285 9.05 32.94 6.67
C ALA A 285 9.68 31.71 6.01
N ASP A 286 10.57 31.88 5.04
CA ASP A 286 11.27 30.76 4.38
C ASP A 286 12.05 29.91 5.38
N LYS A 287 12.81 30.57 6.26
CA LYS A 287 13.59 29.89 7.30
C LYS A 287 12.70 29.14 8.28
N ALA A 288 11.52 29.69 8.60
CA ALA A 288 10.55 29.01 9.46
C ALA A 288 9.93 27.80 8.75
N ALA A 289 9.53 27.95 7.48
CA ALA A 289 8.97 26.90 6.65
C ALA A 289 9.95 25.72 6.49
N LEU A 290 11.22 25.99 6.16
CA LEU A 290 12.27 24.97 6.04
C LEU A 290 12.48 24.18 7.34
N LYS A 291 12.53 24.88 8.48
CA LYS A 291 12.69 24.24 9.80
C LYS A 291 11.49 23.38 10.16
N MET A 292 10.28 23.87 9.89
CA MET A 292 9.04 23.13 10.14
C MET A 292 8.97 21.89 9.26
N PHE A 293 9.21 22.05 7.96
CA PHE A 293 9.28 20.94 7.01
C PHE A 293 10.30 19.89 7.44
N ALA A 294 11.52 20.31 7.77
CA ALA A 294 12.58 19.39 8.22
C ALA A 294 12.17 18.64 9.50
N LYS A 295 11.54 19.32 10.45
CA LYS A 295 11.06 18.71 11.71
C LYS A 295 9.94 17.69 11.47
N GLU A 296 9.04 17.97 10.55
CA GLU A 296 7.89 17.12 10.25
C GLU A 296 8.24 15.91 9.39
N HIS A 297 9.18 16.08 8.46
CA HIS A 297 9.41 15.10 7.40
C HIS A 297 10.74 14.34 7.48
N PHE A 298 11.77 14.87 8.15
CA PHE A 298 13.06 14.18 8.21
C PHE A 298 13.15 13.25 9.42
N GLU A 299 13.54 12.01 9.18
CA GLU A 299 13.78 11.05 10.27
C GLU A 299 15.19 11.21 10.85
N SER A 300 15.33 10.83 12.12
CA SER A 300 16.63 10.74 12.79
C SER A 300 17.55 9.76 12.03
N GLY A 301 18.81 10.14 11.84
CA GLY A 301 19.80 9.35 11.10
C GLY A 301 19.80 9.53 9.58
N TRP A 302 18.86 10.31 9.00
CA TRP A 302 18.92 10.61 7.57
C TRP A 302 20.15 11.45 7.21
N SER A 303 20.88 11.02 6.20
CA SER A 303 21.95 11.77 5.54
C SER A 303 21.38 13.03 4.86
N PRO A 304 22.21 14.05 4.62
CA PRO A 304 21.77 15.24 3.89
C PRO A 304 21.27 14.92 2.47
N ALA A 305 21.86 13.92 1.80
CA ALA A 305 21.41 13.52 0.47
C ALA A 305 20.01 12.90 0.48
N GLN A 306 19.74 12.10 1.51
CA GLN A 306 18.42 11.52 1.75
C GLN A 306 17.37 12.63 1.95
N LYS A 307 17.68 13.63 2.78
CA LYS A 307 16.82 14.80 3.03
C LYS A 307 16.53 15.61 1.77
N ALA A 308 17.55 15.84 0.94
CA ALA A 308 17.40 16.54 -0.35
C ALA A 308 16.47 15.77 -1.30
N ALA A 309 16.71 14.48 -1.50
CA ALA A 309 15.90 13.64 -2.38
C ALA A 309 14.43 13.58 -1.93
N TYR A 310 14.18 13.43 -0.63
CA TYR A 310 12.82 13.48 -0.09
C TYR A 310 12.13 14.81 -0.41
N THR A 311 12.83 15.92 -0.20
CA THR A 311 12.27 17.26 -0.40
C THR A 311 11.86 17.48 -1.85
N LEU A 312 12.74 17.15 -2.80
CA LEU A 312 12.47 17.25 -4.24
C LEU A 312 11.17 16.55 -4.62
N ASN A 313 11.04 15.29 -4.18
CA ASN A 313 9.89 14.48 -4.48
C ASN A 313 8.62 14.98 -3.79
N TRP A 314 8.73 15.43 -2.53
CA TRP A 314 7.61 16.02 -1.81
C TRP A 314 7.09 17.25 -2.56
N ILE A 315 7.98 18.14 -2.99
CA ILE A 315 7.63 19.33 -3.78
C ILE A 315 6.88 18.93 -5.05
N ASN A 316 7.43 17.99 -5.82
CA ASN A 316 6.83 17.52 -7.07
C ASN A 316 5.40 16.96 -6.88
N LYS A 317 5.12 16.30 -5.76
CA LYS A 317 3.84 15.60 -5.54
C LYS A 317 2.81 16.38 -4.75
N ASN A 318 3.21 17.37 -3.97
CA ASN A 318 2.32 18.04 -3.01
C ASN A 318 2.04 19.50 -3.35
N VAL A 319 2.67 20.04 -4.39
CA VAL A 319 2.55 21.45 -4.77
C VAL A 319 1.83 21.56 -6.09
N GLU A 320 0.81 22.42 -6.12
CA GLU A 320 0.05 22.73 -7.32
C GLU A 320 0.67 23.91 -8.09
N TYR A 321 0.66 23.81 -9.44
CA TYR A 321 1.12 24.89 -10.29
C TYR A 321 0.20 26.11 -10.18
N ALA A 322 0.78 27.25 -9.80
CA ALA A 322 0.04 28.47 -9.52
C ALA A 322 -0.05 29.37 -10.77
N SER A 323 -1.26 29.64 -11.24
CA SER A 323 -1.56 30.64 -12.27
C SER A 323 -2.73 31.54 -11.83
N GLY A 324 -2.84 32.74 -12.41
CA GLY A 324 -3.88 33.71 -12.07
C GLY A 324 -3.96 34.01 -10.57
N ASP A 325 -5.15 33.88 -10.00
CA ASP A 325 -5.42 34.13 -8.57
C ASP A 325 -4.54 33.29 -7.63
N LYS A 326 -4.20 32.05 -8.01
CA LYS A 326 -3.31 31.21 -7.21
C LYS A 326 -1.90 31.80 -7.15
N TYR A 327 -1.44 32.39 -8.24
CA TYR A 327 -0.14 33.05 -8.28
C TYR A 327 -0.14 34.35 -7.45
N TYR A 328 -1.20 35.16 -7.53
CA TYR A 328 -1.29 36.39 -6.74
C TYR A 328 -1.23 36.15 -5.23
N LYS A 329 -1.71 35.01 -4.73
CA LYS A 329 -1.59 34.60 -3.33
C LYS A 329 -0.14 34.42 -2.85
N ILE A 330 0.76 34.04 -3.76
CA ILE A 330 2.15 33.72 -3.44
C ILE A 330 3.16 34.71 -4.00
N ALA A 331 2.73 35.71 -4.77
CA ALA A 331 3.61 36.63 -5.49
C ALA A 331 4.56 37.44 -4.57
N ALA A 332 4.13 37.74 -3.35
CA ALA A 332 4.92 38.46 -2.35
C ALA A 332 5.60 37.55 -1.31
N LYS A 333 5.43 36.23 -1.43
CA LYS A 333 6.00 35.25 -0.49
C LYS A 333 7.40 34.82 -0.93
N GLY A 334 8.21 34.43 0.05
CA GLY A 334 9.45 33.71 -0.21
C GLY A 334 9.17 32.30 -0.77
N TYR A 335 10.19 31.67 -1.34
CA TYR A 335 9.99 30.45 -2.13
C TYR A 335 9.63 29.24 -1.24
N ALA A 336 10.38 28.98 -0.17
CA ALA A 336 10.05 27.94 0.80
C ALA A 336 8.71 28.20 1.49
N ASP A 337 8.36 29.46 1.81
CA ASP A 337 7.04 29.78 2.37
C ASP A 337 5.90 29.42 1.40
N ALA A 338 6.00 29.85 0.14
CA ALA A 338 5.01 29.52 -0.89
C ALA A 338 4.86 28.00 -1.09
N ILE A 339 5.98 27.27 -1.12
CA ILE A 339 5.98 25.84 -1.42
C ILE A 339 5.54 24.98 -0.23
N PHE A 340 6.13 25.18 0.96
CA PHE A 340 5.89 24.28 2.08
C PHE A 340 4.63 24.65 2.88
N ASN A 341 4.25 25.93 2.93
CA ASN A 341 3.04 26.36 3.65
C ASN A 341 1.83 26.48 2.73
N GLU A 342 1.94 27.17 1.59
CA GLU A 342 0.80 27.39 0.70
C GLU A 342 0.57 26.25 -0.30
N LYS A 343 1.59 25.41 -0.54
CA LYS A 343 1.56 24.31 -1.53
C LYS A 343 1.23 24.79 -2.95
N LEU A 344 1.70 26.00 -3.28
CA LEU A 344 1.49 26.65 -4.56
C LEU A 344 2.84 27.16 -5.09
N GLY A 345 3.09 27.01 -6.40
CA GLY A 345 4.32 27.50 -7.00
C GLY A 345 4.30 27.62 -8.52
N GLN A 346 5.19 28.44 -9.07
CA GLN A 346 5.65 28.36 -10.47
C GLN A 346 7.12 27.94 -10.50
N CYS A 347 7.73 27.85 -11.69
CA CYS A 347 9.10 27.38 -11.88
C CYS A 347 10.10 28.00 -10.88
N ILE A 348 9.96 29.29 -10.58
CA ILE A 348 10.81 29.99 -9.62
C ILE A 348 10.58 29.54 -8.17
N GLN A 349 9.34 29.34 -7.72
CA GLN A 349 9.06 28.86 -6.37
C GLN A 349 9.46 27.40 -6.20
N TYR A 350 9.10 26.53 -7.16
CA TYR A 350 9.47 25.10 -7.13
C TYR A 350 10.98 24.92 -6.97
N ASN A 351 11.75 25.53 -7.86
CA ASN A 351 13.19 25.37 -7.89
C ASN A 351 13.90 26.21 -6.83
N GLY A 352 13.34 27.38 -6.49
CA GLY A 352 13.80 28.23 -5.40
C GLY A 352 13.74 27.51 -4.05
N ALA A 353 12.59 26.94 -3.67
CA ALA A 353 12.44 26.22 -2.41
C ALA A 353 13.35 24.99 -2.32
N MET A 354 13.58 24.30 -3.45
CA MET A 354 14.53 23.19 -3.51
C MET A 354 15.98 23.65 -3.32
N VAL A 355 16.39 24.74 -3.97
CA VAL A 355 17.71 25.36 -3.75
C VAL A 355 17.85 25.80 -2.28
N GLU A 356 16.81 26.41 -1.72
CA GLU A 356 16.79 26.84 -0.33
C GLU A 356 16.94 25.67 0.65
N MET A 357 16.28 24.53 0.39
CA MET A 357 16.49 23.32 1.17
C MET A 357 17.92 22.79 1.05
N LEU A 358 18.49 22.77 -0.16
CA LEU A 358 19.87 22.31 -0.36
C LEU A 358 20.86 23.20 0.40
N VAL A 359 20.68 24.51 0.35
CA VAL A 359 21.47 25.48 1.10
C VAL A 359 21.29 25.29 2.61
N TYR A 360 20.06 25.05 3.08
CA TYR A 360 19.77 24.70 4.47
C TYR A 360 20.48 23.40 4.91
N LEU A 361 20.60 22.42 4.02
CA LEU A 361 21.33 21.17 4.25
C LEU A 361 22.85 21.31 4.10
N GLY A 362 23.37 22.48 3.73
CA GLY A 362 24.81 22.75 3.57
C GLY A 362 25.39 22.42 2.19
N TYR A 363 24.55 22.21 1.18
CA TYR A 363 25.00 22.03 -0.19
C TYR A 363 25.28 23.36 -0.88
N ASP A 364 26.22 23.34 -1.81
CA ASP A 364 26.51 24.47 -2.69
C ASP A 364 25.50 24.52 -3.83
N ALA A 365 24.36 25.15 -3.60
CA ALA A 365 23.30 25.28 -4.59
C ALA A 365 22.94 26.75 -4.87
N HIS A 366 22.48 26.99 -6.09
CA HIS A 366 22.09 28.32 -6.55
C HIS A 366 20.95 28.23 -7.57
N LEU A 367 20.26 29.35 -7.77
CA LEU A 367 19.15 29.44 -8.71
C LEU A 367 19.64 30.07 -10.01
N VAL A 368 19.06 29.64 -11.12
CA VAL A 368 19.36 30.18 -12.45
C VAL A 368 18.06 30.65 -13.09
N GLN A 369 18.08 31.89 -13.57
CA GLN A 369 17.09 32.42 -14.50
C GLN A 369 17.70 32.35 -15.91
N GLY A 370 16.98 31.74 -16.84
CA GLY A 370 17.45 31.61 -18.21
C GLY A 370 16.32 31.19 -19.13
N TYR A 371 16.67 30.36 -20.11
CA TYR A 371 15.69 29.88 -21.09
C TYR A 371 15.74 28.35 -21.21
N ARG A 372 14.57 27.75 -21.44
CA ARG A 372 14.46 26.38 -21.97
C ARG A 372 13.89 26.43 -23.39
N GLY A 373 14.22 25.44 -24.22
CA GLY A 373 13.80 25.44 -25.62
C GLY A 373 14.43 24.37 -26.48
N ARG A 374 13.86 24.17 -27.68
CA ARG A 374 14.43 23.26 -28.70
C ARG A 374 15.61 23.91 -29.45
N SER A 375 15.67 25.24 -29.45
CA SER A 375 16.76 26.03 -30.05
C SER A 375 16.83 27.42 -29.40
N THR A 376 17.83 28.23 -29.76
CA THR A 376 17.96 29.63 -29.33
C THR A 376 16.86 30.54 -29.85
N ASP A 377 16.14 30.12 -30.88
CA ASP A 377 15.07 30.86 -31.54
C ASP A 377 13.69 30.40 -31.04
N ASN A 378 13.59 29.15 -30.56
CA ASN A 378 12.38 28.59 -29.96
C ASN A 378 12.63 28.28 -28.47
N LYS A 379 12.45 29.31 -27.64
CA LYS A 379 12.74 29.29 -26.21
C LYS A 379 11.72 30.06 -25.37
N TRP A 380 11.53 29.64 -24.12
CA TRP A 380 10.71 30.32 -23.10
C TRP A 380 11.51 30.53 -21.81
N GLN A 381 11.14 31.56 -21.05
CA GLN A 381 11.80 31.85 -19.78
C GLN A 381 11.56 30.72 -18.79
N HIS A 382 12.62 30.32 -18.09
CA HIS A 382 12.53 29.29 -17.07
C HIS A 382 13.50 29.55 -15.93
N PHE A 383 13.11 29.11 -14.73
CA PHE A 383 13.98 29.09 -13.55
C PHE A 383 14.25 27.65 -13.16
N TRP A 384 15.51 27.32 -12.90
CA TRP A 384 15.92 26.00 -12.43
C TRP A 384 17.04 26.15 -11.40
N GLY A 385 17.28 25.11 -10.61
CA GLY A 385 18.38 25.09 -9.66
C GLY A 385 19.63 24.48 -10.26
N GLU A 386 20.79 24.84 -9.72
CA GLU A 386 22.02 24.08 -9.90
C GLU A 386 22.63 23.74 -8.55
N ILE A 387 23.28 22.58 -8.48
CA ILE A 387 24.14 22.17 -7.37
C ILE A 387 25.56 21.96 -7.88
N THR A 388 26.53 22.48 -7.12
CA THR A 388 27.95 22.36 -7.41
C THR A 388 28.53 21.18 -6.64
N ILE A 389 29.02 20.17 -7.35
CA ILE A 389 29.67 18.99 -6.79
C ILE A 389 31.02 18.85 -7.50
N ASN A 390 32.12 18.80 -6.74
CA ASN A 390 33.49 18.70 -7.28
C ASN A 390 33.78 19.75 -8.37
N LYS A 391 33.36 21.01 -8.12
CA LYS A 391 33.50 22.16 -9.04
C LYS A 391 32.72 22.04 -10.36
N LYS A 392 31.79 21.09 -10.46
CA LYS A 392 30.89 20.94 -11.60
C LYS A 392 29.44 21.22 -11.19
N ASN A 393 28.73 21.97 -12.03
CA ASN A 393 27.31 22.23 -11.83
C ASN A 393 26.46 21.12 -12.42
N TYR A 394 25.42 20.76 -11.69
CA TYR A 394 24.40 19.80 -12.11
C TYR A 394 23.02 20.41 -11.94
N VAL A 395 22.10 20.02 -12.82
CA VAL A 395 20.73 20.54 -12.91
C VAL A 395 19.87 20.01 -11.76
N ILE A 396 19.02 20.91 -11.25
CA ILE A 396 17.93 20.63 -10.32
C ILE A 396 16.62 21.11 -10.95
N GLU A 397 15.62 20.24 -10.97
CA GLU A 397 14.23 20.56 -11.35
C GLU A 397 13.27 19.90 -10.36
N ALA A 398 12.48 20.69 -9.65
CA ALA A 398 11.54 20.22 -8.63
C ALA A 398 10.06 20.28 -9.08
N GLY A 399 9.77 20.97 -10.18
CA GLY A 399 8.40 21.16 -10.68
C GLY A 399 7.76 19.88 -11.22
N ASN A 400 6.42 19.82 -11.22
CA ASN A 400 5.63 18.81 -11.92
C ASN A 400 4.86 19.49 -13.04
N TYR A 401 5.15 19.18 -14.30
CA TYR A 401 4.49 19.77 -15.47
C TYR A 401 3.72 18.70 -16.22
N GLU A 402 2.49 18.43 -15.81
CA GLU A 402 1.63 17.42 -16.46
C GLU A 402 1.46 17.67 -17.97
N SER A 403 1.55 18.93 -18.43
CA SER A 403 1.42 19.34 -19.84
C SER A 403 2.71 19.29 -20.67
N ASP A 404 3.89 19.46 -20.05
CA ASP A 404 5.18 19.56 -20.76
C ASP A 404 6.11 18.36 -20.52
N GLY A 405 5.76 17.48 -19.58
CA GLY A 405 6.48 16.28 -19.22
C GLY A 405 6.78 16.23 -17.72
N GLU A 406 6.59 15.05 -17.12
CA GLU A 406 7.02 14.78 -15.75
C GLU A 406 8.56 14.68 -15.69
N TRP A 407 9.27 15.82 -15.65
CA TRP A 407 10.71 15.86 -15.37
C TRP A 407 10.98 16.44 -14.00
N TRP A 408 11.81 15.73 -13.24
CA TRP A 408 12.41 16.23 -12.02
C TRP A 408 13.87 15.76 -12.01
N TYR A 409 14.77 16.68 -11.70
CA TYR A 409 16.21 16.45 -11.76
C TYR A 409 16.83 16.81 -10.42
N LEU A 410 17.82 16.04 -10.01
CA LEU A 410 18.69 16.41 -8.90
C LEU A 410 20.05 15.78 -9.16
N CYS A 411 21.05 16.63 -9.35
CA CYS A 411 22.40 16.23 -9.75
C CYS A 411 22.52 15.69 -11.19
N THR A 412 21.63 16.11 -12.09
CA THR A 412 21.62 15.67 -13.49
C THR A 412 22.58 16.51 -14.35
N PRO A 413 23.46 15.91 -15.17
CA PRO A 413 24.31 16.64 -16.10
C PRO A 413 23.46 17.28 -17.21
N TYR A 414 23.88 18.44 -17.72
CA TYR A 414 23.18 19.09 -18.84
C TYR A 414 23.09 18.21 -20.10
N SER A 415 24.09 17.35 -20.32
CA SER A 415 24.09 16.38 -21.43
C SER A 415 22.93 15.38 -21.36
N GLN A 416 22.36 15.18 -20.17
CA GLN A 416 21.23 14.26 -19.94
C GLN A 416 19.92 15.02 -19.76
N ALA A 417 19.95 16.17 -19.08
CA ALA A 417 18.74 16.97 -18.84
C ALA A 417 18.21 17.62 -20.14
N GLY A 418 19.10 18.13 -20.99
CA GLY A 418 18.78 18.70 -22.31
C GLY A 418 17.91 19.97 -22.28
N GLY A 419 17.96 20.76 -23.37
CA GLY A 419 17.01 21.85 -23.58
C GLY A 419 17.16 23.08 -22.67
N TYR A 420 18.33 23.28 -22.06
CA TYR A 420 18.67 24.49 -21.30
C TYR A 420 19.54 25.42 -22.14
N ILE A 421 19.29 26.72 -22.02
CA ILE A 421 19.98 27.76 -22.78
C ILE A 421 20.47 28.82 -21.80
N LYS A 422 21.79 29.04 -21.81
CA LYS A 422 22.46 30.09 -21.04
C LYS A 422 23.26 30.96 -21.99
N ASN A 423 23.22 32.27 -21.78
CA ASN A 423 24.03 33.22 -22.54
C ASN A 423 23.84 33.09 -24.07
N ASP A 424 22.59 32.90 -24.52
CA ASP A 424 22.19 32.60 -25.90
C ASP A 424 22.86 31.36 -26.53
N LYS A 425 23.23 30.38 -25.71
CA LYS A 425 23.81 29.10 -26.15
C LYS A 425 23.14 27.91 -25.48
N VAL A 426 22.87 26.86 -26.26
CA VAL A 426 22.40 25.57 -25.74
C VAL A 426 23.48 24.96 -24.85
N VAL A 427 23.13 24.59 -23.63
CA VAL A 427 24.03 23.97 -22.67
C VAL A 427 24.00 22.46 -22.85
N THR A 428 25.16 21.87 -23.10
CA THR A 428 25.29 20.43 -23.37
C THR A 428 26.21 19.70 -22.38
N LYS A 429 26.89 20.40 -21.46
CA LYS A 429 27.87 19.80 -20.54
C LYS A 429 27.89 20.40 -19.15
#